data_AF-A0A2V8HAR0-F1
#
_entry.id   AF-A0A2V8HAR0-F1
#
_cell.length_a   1.000
_cell.length_b   1.000
_cell.length_c   1.000
_cell.angle_alpha   90.00
_cell.angle_beta   90.00
_cell.angle_gamma   90.00
#
_symmetry.space_group_name_H-M   'P 1'
#
loop_
_entity.id
_entity.type
_entity.pdbx_description
1 polymer ?
#
loop_
_entity_poly.entity_id
_entity_poly.type
_entity_poly.pdbx_seq_one_letter_code
_entity_poly.pdbx_strand_id
1 'polypeptide(L)'
;MRPWCDGWRRLVSAPAAVAGVFMFTLLTALPLALSLRDALEDHLGSSLAADDAADGVNYDWWQEFSAQASGLGTTFTPSVIGFATTLDSVSGLLDERRLITPIASALAIYVMGWLFVCGGILDRYARGHGIGAYGFFAASGTFFLRFLRLGIVAAVVYWFLFAYVHEWLFARWYVTATRDLDVERTAFYWRVLMYAIFTALLAATTLVFDYAKVRIVIEDRRSMAGALIAASRFIVRNPARVAGLYLLNDRGRRCGSP
;
A
#
# COMPACT_ATOMS: atom_id res chain seq x y z
N MET A 1 13.11 25.96 5.63
CA MET A 1 14.44 25.30 5.62
C MET A 1 14.65 24.23 6.71
N ARG A 2 13.83 24.11 7.77
CA ARG A 2 14.20 23.27 8.92
C ARG A 2 13.59 21.84 8.97
N PRO A 3 12.30 21.61 8.67
CA PRO A 3 11.70 20.31 9.00
C PRO A 3 12.18 19.13 8.13
N TRP A 4 12.46 19.36 6.84
CA TRP A 4 12.92 18.30 5.94
C TRP A 4 14.36 17.87 6.23
N CYS A 5 15.29 18.84 6.35
CA CYS A 5 16.69 18.54 6.71
C CYS A 5 16.80 17.91 8.10
N ASP A 6 15.99 18.37 9.06
CA ASP A 6 15.93 17.76 10.39
C ASP A 6 15.37 16.33 10.33
N GLY A 7 14.37 16.08 9.48
CA GLY A 7 13.85 14.73 9.23
C GLY A 7 14.91 13.81 8.63
N TRP A 8 15.62 14.27 7.60
CA TRP A 8 16.70 13.52 6.97
C TRP A 8 17.86 13.22 7.93
N ARG A 9 18.28 14.22 8.72
CA ARG A 9 19.34 14.04 9.72
C ARG A 9 18.93 13.03 10.79
N ARG A 10 17.66 13.04 11.21
CA ARG A 10 17.11 12.06 12.16
C ARG A 10 17.07 10.65 11.56
N LEU A 11 16.77 10.50 10.28
CA LEU A 11 16.80 9.22 9.57
C LEU A 11 18.22 8.65 9.49
N VAL A 12 19.20 9.45 9.04
CA VAL A 12 20.61 9.04 8.92
C VAL A 12 21.23 8.72 10.29
N SER A 13 20.78 9.41 11.35
CA SER A 13 21.21 9.11 12.73
C SER A 13 20.63 7.82 13.32
N ALA A 14 19.82 7.06 12.56
CA ALA A 14 19.13 5.87 13.01
C ALA A 14 19.43 4.63 12.13
N PRO A 15 20.71 4.25 11.93
CA PRO A 15 21.07 3.18 10.99
C PRO A 15 20.45 1.83 11.35
N ALA A 16 20.29 1.53 12.64
CA ALA A 16 19.66 0.28 13.08
C ALA A 16 18.17 0.17 12.70
N ALA A 17 17.43 1.29 12.69
CA ALA A 17 16.03 1.29 12.26
C ALA A 17 15.91 1.10 10.75
N VAL A 18 16.77 1.78 9.98
CA VAL A 18 16.84 1.64 8.52
C VAL A 18 17.25 0.21 8.15
N ALA A 19 18.29 -0.33 8.79
CA ALA A 19 18.73 -1.71 8.59
C ALA A 19 17.65 -2.72 8.99
N GLY A 20 16.92 -2.48 10.09
CA GLY A 20 15.80 -3.34 10.51
C GLY A 20 14.66 -3.35 9.50
N VAL A 21 14.26 -2.19 8.97
CA VAL A 21 13.23 -2.08 7.92
C VAL A 21 13.70 -2.76 6.63
N PHE A 22 14.95 -2.53 6.24
CA PHE A 22 15.55 -3.14 5.06
C PHE A 22 15.60 -4.67 5.19
N MET A 23 16.12 -5.18 6.31
CA MET A 23 16.19 -6.62 6.58
C MET A 23 14.80 -7.25 6.66
N PHE A 24 13.82 -6.59 7.28
CA PHE A 24 12.45 -7.08 7.31
C PHE A 24 11.88 -7.19 5.89
N THR A 25 12.01 -6.13 5.10
CA THR A 25 11.52 -6.10 3.71
C THR A 25 12.20 -7.19 2.88
N LEU A 26 13.52 -7.32 3.02
CA LEU A 26 14.32 -8.34 2.34
C LEU A 26 13.87 -9.75 2.76
N LEU A 27 13.75 -10.03 4.06
CA LEU A 27 13.34 -11.34 4.57
C LEU A 27 11.91 -11.71 4.16
N THR A 28 11.01 -10.73 4.01
CA THR A 28 9.66 -10.98 3.50
C THR A 28 9.64 -11.20 1.98
N ALA A 29 10.43 -10.43 1.22
CA ALA A 29 10.40 -10.46 -0.24
C ALA A 29 11.26 -11.59 -0.83
N LEU A 30 12.35 -11.97 -0.17
CA LEU A 30 13.32 -12.93 -0.71
C LEU A 30 12.71 -14.32 -0.96
N PRO A 31 11.93 -14.93 -0.04
CA PRO A 31 11.32 -16.23 -0.30
C PRO A 31 10.33 -16.21 -1.47
N LEU A 32 9.58 -15.10 -1.60
CA LEU A 32 8.65 -14.87 -2.70
C LEU A 32 9.40 -14.76 -4.03
N ALA A 33 10.49 -13.98 -4.05
CA ALA A 33 11.33 -13.81 -5.22
C ALA A 33 12.01 -15.11 -5.65
N LEU A 34 12.51 -15.91 -4.71
CA LEU A 34 13.10 -17.22 -5.00
C LEU A 34 12.06 -18.20 -5.53
N SER A 35 10.87 -18.26 -4.91
CA SER A 35 9.79 -19.13 -5.42
C SER A 35 9.32 -18.74 -6.82
N LEU A 36 9.28 -17.44 -7.13
CA LEU A 36 8.94 -16.98 -8.47
C LEU A 36 10.08 -17.28 -9.47
N ARG A 37 11.34 -17.12 -9.05
CA ARG A 37 12.52 -17.48 -9.83
C ARG A 37 12.48 -18.96 -10.23
N ASP A 38 12.20 -19.85 -9.29
CA ASP A 38 12.18 -21.29 -9.56
C ASP A 38 11.03 -21.65 -10.52
N ALA A 39 9.85 -21.06 -10.35
CA ALA A 39 8.72 -21.24 -11.28
C ALA A 39 9.03 -20.71 -12.70
N LEU A 40 9.80 -19.62 -12.81
CA LEU A 40 10.26 -19.09 -14.09
C LEU A 40 11.36 -19.97 -14.69
N GLU A 41 12.29 -20.48 -13.89
CA GLU A 41 13.38 -21.37 -14.31
C GLU A 41 12.85 -22.71 -14.83
N ASP A 42 11.84 -23.28 -14.16
CA ASP A 42 11.17 -24.52 -14.58
C ASP A 42 10.47 -24.38 -15.94
N HIS A 43 10.00 -23.17 -16.28
CA HIS A 43 9.24 -22.91 -17.51
C HIS A 43 10.11 -22.36 -18.66
N LEU A 44 11.14 -21.60 -18.34
CA LEU A 44 12.11 -21.05 -19.31
C LEU A 44 13.26 -22.02 -19.63
N GLY A 45 13.49 -23.03 -18.78
CA GLY A 45 14.67 -23.89 -18.80
C GLY A 45 15.06 -24.40 -20.20
N SER A 46 16.26 -24.00 -20.66
CA SER A 46 16.93 -24.37 -21.92
C SER A 46 16.26 -23.96 -23.25
N SER A 47 15.17 -23.20 -23.20
CA SER A 47 14.45 -22.77 -24.39
C SER A 47 15.06 -21.51 -25.01
N LEU A 48 15.06 -21.40 -26.35
CA LEU A 48 15.38 -20.18 -27.11
C LEU A 48 14.55 -18.96 -26.64
N ALA A 49 13.42 -19.20 -25.96
CA ALA A 49 12.60 -18.18 -25.35
C ALA A 49 13.30 -17.40 -24.22
N ALA A 50 14.36 -17.94 -23.60
CA ALA A 50 15.10 -17.24 -22.54
C ALA A 50 15.96 -16.09 -23.08
N ASP A 51 16.61 -16.28 -24.24
CA ASP A 51 17.37 -15.22 -24.92
C ASP A 51 16.40 -14.19 -25.53
N ASP A 52 15.30 -14.63 -26.16
CA ASP A 52 14.26 -13.74 -26.69
C ASP A 52 13.54 -12.94 -25.60
N ALA A 53 13.32 -13.53 -24.40
CA ALA A 53 12.73 -12.85 -23.24
C ALA A 53 13.69 -11.83 -22.60
N ALA A 54 15.01 -12.02 -22.75
CA ALA A 54 16.02 -11.06 -22.30
C ALA A 54 16.12 -9.85 -23.25
N ASP A 55 15.93 -10.07 -24.55
CA ASP A 55 15.94 -9.03 -25.58
C ASP A 55 14.60 -8.28 -25.72
N GLY A 56 13.48 -8.86 -25.27
CA GLY A 56 12.16 -8.21 -25.25
C GLY A 56 11.07 -9.02 -24.55
N VAL A 57 9.87 -8.43 -24.36
CA VAL A 57 8.74 -9.17 -23.78
C VAL A 57 8.12 -10.09 -24.83
N ASN A 58 8.31 -11.40 -24.69
CA ASN A 58 7.66 -12.42 -25.51
C ASN A 58 6.22 -12.70 -25.00
N TYR A 59 5.23 -12.14 -25.68
CA TYR A 59 3.82 -12.26 -25.29
C TYR A 59 3.26 -13.68 -25.45
N ASP A 60 3.76 -14.46 -26.41
CA ASP A 60 3.30 -15.83 -26.66
C ASP A 60 3.75 -16.77 -25.54
N TRP A 61 5.03 -16.65 -25.15
CA TRP A 61 5.54 -17.33 -23.96
C TRP A 61 4.77 -16.92 -22.70
N TRP A 62 4.49 -15.63 -22.53
CA TRP A 62 3.76 -15.16 -21.35
C TRP A 62 2.35 -15.76 -21.26
N GLN A 63 1.63 -15.85 -22.38
CA GLN A 63 0.33 -16.50 -22.44
C GLN A 63 0.43 -17.97 -22.02
N GLU A 64 1.42 -18.69 -22.52
CA GLU A 64 1.66 -20.09 -22.18
C GLU A 64 2.03 -20.29 -20.70
N PHE A 65 2.92 -19.46 -20.17
CA PHE A 65 3.26 -19.42 -18.74
C PHE A 65 2.02 -19.15 -17.90
N SER A 66 1.22 -18.13 -18.24
CA SER A 66 0.03 -17.75 -17.47
C SER A 66 -1.06 -18.83 -17.46
N ALA A 67 -1.17 -19.62 -18.54
CA ALA A 67 -2.11 -20.73 -18.64
C ALA A 67 -1.71 -21.95 -17.79
N GLN A 68 -0.40 -22.13 -17.56
CA GLN A 68 0.16 -23.26 -16.81
C GLN A 68 0.59 -22.88 -15.39
N ALA A 69 0.67 -21.59 -15.09
CA ALA A 69 1.10 -21.06 -13.81
C ALA A 69 0.14 -21.49 -12.69
N SER A 70 0.73 -21.90 -11.58
CA SER A 70 0.01 -22.20 -10.34
C SER A 70 0.66 -21.48 -9.16
N GLY A 71 -0.10 -21.32 -8.07
CA GLY A 71 0.42 -20.66 -6.86
C GLY A 71 0.84 -19.21 -7.12
N LEU A 72 2.10 -18.88 -6.82
CA LEU A 72 2.63 -17.51 -6.99
C LEU A 72 2.72 -17.05 -8.45
N GLY A 73 2.89 -17.98 -9.40
CA GLY A 73 3.01 -17.64 -10.82
C GLY A 73 1.77 -16.98 -11.41
N THR A 74 0.58 -17.20 -10.84
CA THR A 74 -0.66 -16.58 -11.30
C THR A 74 -0.72 -15.07 -11.04
N THR A 75 0.11 -14.56 -10.12
CA THR A 75 0.24 -13.12 -9.85
C THR A 75 1.14 -12.41 -10.86
N PHE A 76 1.89 -13.16 -11.67
CA PHE A 76 2.75 -12.63 -12.73
C PHE A 76 1.93 -12.44 -14.01
N THR A 77 1.08 -11.41 -14.01
CA THR A 77 0.20 -11.07 -15.14
C THR A 77 0.76 -9.93 -15.99
N PRO A 78 0.60 -9.95 -17.32
CA PRO A 78 1.05 -8.88 -18.19
C PRO A 78 0.00 -7.76 -18.08
N SER A 79 0.19 -6.86 -17.13
CA SER A 79 -0.79 -5.81 -16.85
C SER A 79 -0.26 -4.44 -17.22
N VAL A 80 -0.94 -3.82 -18.19
CA VAL A 80 -0.77 -2.42 -18.54
C VAL A 80 -1.70 -1.63 -17.61
N ILE A 81 -1.11 -1.02 -16.56
CA ILE A 81 -1.65 0.06 -15.68
C ILE A 81 -2.02 -0.33 -14.23
N GLY A 82 -1.15 0.09 -13.29
CA GLY A 82 -1.52 0.74 -12.01
C GLY A 82 -2.17 -0.07 -10.87
N PHE A 83 -2.64 0.65 -9.83
CA PHE A 83 -3.24 0.14 -8.57
C PHE A 83 -4.40 -0.86 -8.76
N ALA A 84 -5.01 -0.90 -9.95
CA ALA A 84 -6.02 -1.90 -10.31
C ALA A 84 -5.46 -3.33 -10.24
N THR A 85 -4.17 -3.54 -10.51
CA THR A 85 -3.54 -4.86 -10.49
C THR A 85 -3.28 -5.36 -9.07
N THR A 86 -2.84 -4.46 -8.18
CA THR A 86 -2.75 -4.76 -6.74
C THR A 86 -4.13 -5.02 -6.15
N LEU A 87 -5.15 -4.34 -6.67
CA LEU A 87 -6.52 -4.54 -6.23
C LEU A 87 -7.11 -5.85 -6.75
N ASP A 88 -6.93 -6.19 -8.02
CA ASP A 88 -7.38 -7.46 -8.60
C ASP A 88 -6.67 -8.65 -7.93
N SER A 89 -5.40 -8.49 -7.56
CA SER A 89 -4.68 -9.51 -6.78
C SER A 89 -5.29 -9.69 -5.39
N VAL A 90 -5.65 -8.60 -4.71
CA VAL A 90 -6.27 -8.65 -3.38
C VAL A 90 -7.73 -9.12 -3.45
N SER A 91 -8.48 -8.71 -4.47
CA SER A 91 -9.86 -9.15 -4.72
C SER A 91 -9.88 -10.61 -5.12
N GLY A 92 -9.00 -11.05 -6.01
CA GLY A 92 -8.82 -12.46 -6.36
C GLY A 92 -8.51 -13.32 -5.13
N LEU A 93 -7.64 -12.85 -4.23
CA LEU A 93 -7.37 -13.53 -2.96
C LEU A 93 -8.58 -13.58 -2.01
N LEU A 94 -9.51 -12.63 -2.09
CA LEU A 94 -10.69 -12.53 -1.23
C LEU A 94 -11.92 -13.25 -1.81
N ASP A 95 -12.10 -13.20 -3.14
CA ASP A 95 -13.24 -13.73 -3.90
C ASP A 95 -13.02 -15.19 -4.31
N GLU A 96 -11.81 -15.56 -4.76
CA GLU A 96 -11.49 -16.96 -5.03
C GLU A 96 -11.13 -17.66 -3.73
N ARG A 97 -12.12 -18.38 -3.20
CA ARG A 97 -12.03 -19.26 -2.03
C ARG A 97 -11.11 -20.48 -2.24
N ARG A 98 -10.06 -20.37 -3.05
CA ARG A 98 -8.94 -21.31 -3.16
C ARG A 98 -7.70 -20.64 -2.58
N LEU A 99 -7.61 -20.73 -1.26
CA LEU A 99 -6.46 -20.31 -0.45
C LEU A 99 -5.14 -20.72 -1.11
N ILE A 100 -4.43 -19.75 -1.70
CA ILE A 100 -2.97 -19.81 -1.76
C ILE A 100 -2.49 -19.42 -0.36
N THR A 101 -2.63 -20.35 0.59
CA THR A 101 -2.21 -20.22 2.00
C THR A 101 -0.81 -19.60 2.18
N PRO A 102 0.19 -19.87 1.31
CA PRO A 102 1.50 -19.23 1.39
C PRO A 102 1.47 -17.71 1.14
N ILE A 103 0.67 -17.24 0.18
CA ILE A 103 0.59 -15.82 -0.17
C ILE A 103 -0.13 -15.04 0.93
N ALA A 104 -1.26 -15.57 1.40
CA ALA A 104 -2.01 -14.94 2.47
C ALA A 104 -1.19 -14.87 3.78
N SER A 105 -0.44 -15.92 4.10
CA SER A 105 0.44 -15.92 5.28
C SER A 105 1.63 -14.98 5.13
N ALA A 106 2.27 -14.93 3.96
CA ALA A 106 3.34 -13.97 3.67
C ALA A 106 2.84 -12.52 3.76
N LEU A 107 1.66 -12.22 3.20
CA LEU A 107 1.03 -10.90 3.29
C LEU A 107 0.68 -10.55 4.74
N ALA A 108 0.14 -11.50 5.50
CA ALA A 108 -0.15 -11.29 6.92
C ALA A 108 1.11 -11.00 7.73
N ILE A 109 2.20 -11.75 7.51
CA ILE A 109 3.50 -11.52 8.15
C ILE A 109 4.04 -10.13 7.77
N TYR A 110 3.95 -9.77 6.49
CA TYR A 110 4.37 -8.47 5.99
C TYR A 110 3.60 -7.33 6.67
N VAL A 111 2.27 -7.39 6.65
CA VAL A 111 1.40 -6.38 7.29
C VAL A 111 1.68 -6.30 8.78
N MET A 112 1.84 -7.45 9.45
CA MET A 112 2.02 -7.51 10.89
C MET A 112 3.39 -6.96 11.31
N GLY A 113 4.45 -7.30 10.60
CA GLY A 113 5.76 -6.72 10.83
C GLY A 113 5.82 -5.24 10.46
N TRP A 114 5.09 -4.80 9.42
CA TRP A 114 4.98 -3.38 9.09
C TRP A 114 4.25 -2.58 10.18
N LEU A 115 3.14 -3.10 10.72
CA LEU A 115 2.44 -2.48 11.87
C LEU A 115 3.35 -2.38 13.11
N PHE A 116 4.17 -3.40 13.36
CA PHE A 116 5.14 -3.40 14.44
C PHE A 116 6.22 -2.33 14.24
N VAL A 117 6.85 -2.29 13.06
CA VAL A 117 7.90 -1.33 12.70
C VAL A 117 7.38 0.11 12.73
N CYS A 118 6.17 0.36 12.22
CA CYS A 118 5.54 1.67 12.26
C CYS A 118 5.43 2.24 13.69
N GLY A 119 5.18 1.39 14.70
CA GLY A 119 5.07 1.84 16.08
C GLY A 119 6.37 2.41 16.65
N GLY A 120 7.50 1.70 16.47
CA GLY A 120 8.81 2.19 16.91
C GLY A 120 9.29 3.41 16.14
N ILE A 121 8.97 3.50 14.84
CA ILE A 121 9.32 4.67 14.01
C ILE A 121 8.58 5.92 14.52
N LEU A 122 7.27 5.82 14.72
CA LEU A 122 6.45 6.95 15.18
C LEU A 122 6.85 7.40 16.60
N ASP A 123 7.12 6.46 17.51
CA ASP A 123 7.54 6.79 18.88
C ASP A 123 8.89 7.53 18.89
N ARG A 124 9.85 7.10 18.06
CA ARG A 124 11.13 7.81 17.88
C ARG A 124 10.93 9.24 17.41
N TYR A 125 10.08 9.44 16.40
CA TYR A 125 9.82 10.78 15.85
C TYR A 125 9.10 11.67 16.87
N ALA A 126 8.17 11.12 17.66
CA ALA A 126 7.44 11.85 18.69
C ALA A 126 8.34 12.29 19.86
N ARG A 127 9.25 11.41 20.32
CA ARG A 127 10.10 11.68 21.49
C ARG A 127 11.37 12.47 21.17
N GLY A 128 11.79 12.54 19.91
CA GLY A 128 12.90 13.40 19.46
C GLY A 128 14.30 13.02 19.97
N HIS A 129 14.46 11.89 20.66
CA HIS A 129 15.75 11.41 21.18
C HIS A 129 16.17 10.10 20.50
N GLY A 130 17.48 9.86 20.42
CA GLY A 130 18.05 8.64 19.87
C GLY A 130 17.75 7.43 20.75
N ILE A 131 16.69 6.69 20.45
CA ILE A 131 16.45 5.38 21.05
C ILE A 131 17.44 4.36 20.49
N GLY A 132 18.15 3.65 21.36
CA GLY A 132 18.92 2.47 21.00
C GLY A 132 18.01 1.33 20.52
N ALA A 133 18.58 0.28 19.92
CA ALA A 133 17.81 -0.83 19.34
C ALA A 133 16.79 -1.43 20.32
N TYR A 134 17.17 -1.66 21.58
CA TYR A 134 16.27 -2.16 22.62
C TYR A 134 15.07 -1.24 22.89
N GLY A 135 15.30 0.08 22.96
CA GLY A 135 14.23 1.07 23.14
C GLY A 135 13.27 1.11 21.95
N PHE A 136 13.77 0.92 20.73
CA PHE A 136 12.94 0.82 19.53
C PHE A 136 12.03 -0.42 19.56
N PHE A 137 12.54 -1.60 19.87
CA PHE A 137 11.73 -2.82 19.95
C PHE A 137 10.71 -2.78 21.10
N ALA A 138 11.07 -2.19 22.25
CA ALA A 138 10.15 -1.98 23.36
C ALA A 138 9.01 -0.99 23.01
N ALA A 139 9.32 0.09 22.28
CA ALA A 139 8.34 1.03 21.76
C ALA A 139 7.43 0.39 20.70
N SER A 140 8.00 -0.39 19.78
CA SER A 140 7.22 -1.15 18.79
C SER A 140 6.23 -2.10 19.46
N GLY A 141 6.66 -2.85 20.49
CA GLY A 141 5.80 -3.78 21.22
C GLY A 141 4.66 -3.11 22.00
N THR A 142 4.92 -1.94 22.61
CA THR A 142 3.90 -1.22 23.40
C THR A 142 2.76 -0.66 22.54
N PHE A 143 3.05 -0.20 21.32
CA PHE A 143 2.02 0.29 20.40
C PHE A 143 1.45 -0.77 19.45
N PHE A 144 2.09 -1.94 19.32
CA PHE A 144 1.71 -2.99 18.37
C PHE A 144 0.21 -3.35 18.44
N LEU A 145 -0.31 -3.69 19.62
CA LEU A 145 -1.72 -4.07 19.76
C LEU A 145 -2.70 -2.93 19.47
N ARG A 146 -2.28 -1.68 19.71
CA ARG A 146 -3.08 -0.49 19.38
C ARG A 146 -3.15 -0.32 17.86
N PHE A 147 -2.02 -0.47 17.17
CA PHE A 147 -1.95 -0.45 15.71
C PHE A 147 -2.66 -1.65 15.07
N LEU A 148 -2.61 -2.82 15.69
CA LEU A 148 -3.34 -4.00 15.22
C LEU A 148 -4.86 -3.77 15.26
N ARG A 149 -5.38 -3.24 16.37
CA ARG A 149 -6.81 -2.85 16.48
C ARG A 149 -7.19 -1.80 15.45
N LEU A 150 -6.36 -0.78 15.25
CA LEU A 150 -6.58 0.23 14.21
C LEU A 150 -6.55 -0.38 12.81
N GLY A 151 -5.63 -1.33 12.56
CA GLY A 151 -5.50 -2.07 11.30
C GLY A 151 -6.74 -2.93 11.01
N ILE A 152 -7.33 -3.56 12.02
CA ILE A 152 -8.59 -4.30 11.87
C ILE A 152 -9.72 -3.33 11.47
N VAL A 153 -9.83 -2.18 12.12
CA VAL A 153 -10.84 -1.17 11.75
C VAL A 153 -10.61 -0.68 10.32
N ALA A 154 -9.35 -0.43 9.94
CA ALA A 154 -9.01 -0.06 8.56
C ALA A 154 -9.38 -1.15 7.56
N ALA A 155 -9.09 -2.42 7.87
CA ALA A 155 -9.44 -3.54 7.01
C ALA A 155 -10.96 -3.65 6.80
N VAL A 156 -11.77 -3.47 7.85
CA VAL A 156 -13.23 -3.46 7.74
C VAL A 156 -13.72 -2.30 6.86
N VAL A 157 -13.13 -1.10 7.02
CA VAL A 157 -13.50 0.06 6.19
C VAL A 157 -13.11 -0.14 4.73
N TYR A 158 -11.91 -0.64 4.45
CA TYR A 158 -11.48 -0.95 3.08
C TYR A 158 -12.34 -2.05 2.47
N TRP A 159 -12.62 -3.12 3.21
CA TRP A 159 -13.54 -4.18 2.76
C TRP A 159 -14.90 -3.59 2.39
N PHE A 160 -15.46 -2.70 3.21
CA PHE A 160 -16.73 -2.04 2.90
C PHE A 160 -16.65 -1.18 1.63
N LEU A 161 -15.58 -0.39 1.47
CA LEU A 161 -15.36 0.43 0.28
C LEU A 161 -15.25 -0.43 -0.99
N PHE A 162 -14.57 -1.57 -0.93
CA PHE A 162 -14.39 -2.44 -2.08
C PHE A 162 -15.58 -3.34 -2.36
N ALA A 163 -16.16 -3.99 -1.36
CA ALA A 163 -17.28 -4.89 -1.57
C ALA A 163 -18.57 -4.14 -1.94
N TYR A 164 -18.85 -2.99 -1.31
CA TYR A 164 -20.13 -2.30 -1.50
C TYR A 164 -20.01 -1.06 -2.36
N VAL A 165 -19.07 -0.15 -2.05
CA VAL A 165 -19.00 1.14 -2.74
C VAL A 165 -18.51 0.98 -4.17
N HIS A 166 -17.46 0.18 -4.40
CA HIS A 166 -16.98 -0.10 -5.75
C HIS A 166 -18.01 -0.84 -6.59
N GLU A 167 -18.62 -1.91 -6.08
CA GLU A 167 -19.69 -2.64 -6.80
C GLU A 167 -20.86 -1.71 -7.14
N TRP A 168 -21.32 -0.90 -6.19
CA TRP A 168 -22.41 0.04 -6.44
C TRP A 168 -22.03 1.09 -7.50
N LEU A 169 -20.81 1.63 -7.46
CA LEU A 169 -20.33 2.66 -8.37
C LEU A 169 -20.15 2.13 -9.79
N PHE A 170 -19.51 0.97 -9.95
CA PHE A 170 -19.12 0.43 -11.26
C PHE A 170 -20.14 -0.55 -11.85
N ALA A 171 -20.75 -1.41 -11.05
CA ALA A 171 -21.66 -2.45 -11.56
C ALA A 171 -23.10 -1.94 -11.70
N ARG A 172 -23.56 -1.04 -10.82
CA ARG A 172 -24.92 -0.49 -10.91
C ARG A 172 -24.94 0.88 -11.55
N TRP A 173 -24.22 1.84 -10.98
CA TRP A 173 -24.37 3.24 -11.38
C TRP A 173 -23.75 3.52 -12.75
N TYR A 174 -22.49 3.13 -12.97
CA TYR A 174 -21.82 3.31 -14.26
C TYR A 174 -22.59 2.63 -15.40
N VAL A 175 -22.97 1.35 -15.25
CA VAL A 175 -23.73 0.62 -16.28
C VAL A 175 -25.06 1.29 -16.61
N THR A 176 -25.78 1.80 -15.59
CA THR A 176 -27.05 2.49 -15.81
C THR A 176 -26.85 3.85 -16.49
N ALA A 177 -25.84 4.61 -16.07
CA ALA A 177 -25.56 5.95 -16.60
C ALA A 177 -24.97 5.94 -18.02
N THR A 178 -24.28 4.87 -18.42
CA THR A 178 -23.69 4.74 -19.76
C THR A 178 -24.54 3.94 -20.75
N ARG A 179 -25.70 3.42 -20.32
CA ARG A 179 -26.56 2.56 -21.16
C ARG A 179 -27.08 3.26 -22.42
N ASP A 180 -27.31 4.56 -22.33
CA ASP A 180 -27.89 5.39 -23.41
C ASP A 180 -26.85 6.28 -24.11
N LEU A 181 -25.55 6.04 -23.89
CA LEU A 181 -24.48 6.82 -24.50
C LEU A 181 -23.95 6.14 -25.77
N ASP A 182 -24.35 6.64 -26.93
CA ASP A 182 -23.89 6.15 -28.24
C ASP A 182 -22.41 6.48 -28.56
N VAL A 183 -21.74 7.29 -27.73
CA VAL A 183 -20.37 7.77 -27.98
C VAL A 183 -19.38 7.14 -27.00
N GLU A 184 -18.49 6.28 -27.52
CA GLU A 184 -17.43 5.59 -26.76
C GLU A 184 -16.55 6.55 -25.93
N ARG A 185 -16.26 7.74 -26.48
CA ARG A 185 -15.46 8.77 -25.81
C ARG A 185 -16.10 9.30 -24.53
N THR A 186 -17.44 9.41 -24.49
CA THR A 186 -18.16 9.90 -23.31
C THR A 186 -18.18 8.84 -22.21
N ALA A 187 -18.36 7.56 -22.58
CA ALA A 187 -18.26 6.44 -21.64
C ALA A 187 -16.85 6.36 -21.01
N PHE A 188 -15.80 6.60 -21.80
CA PHE A 188 -14.43 6.67 -21.30
C PHE A 188 -14.25 7.76 -20.23
N TYR A 189 -14.72 8.99 -20.48
CA TYR A 189 -14.60 10.08 -19.49
C TYR A 189 -15.38 9.78 -18.20
N TRP A 190 -16.56 9.17 -18.29
CA TRP A 190 -17.30 8.72 -17.11
C TRP A 190 -16.53 7.69 -16.30
N ARG A 191 -15.89 6.73 -16.97
CA ARG A 191 -15.06 5.72 -16.32
C ARG A 191 -13.88 6.37 -15.58
N VAL A 192 -13.17 7.30 -16.22
CA VAL A 192 -12.08 8.07 -15.60
C VAL A 192 -12.57 8.86 -14.39
N LEU A 193 -13.72 9.52 -14.49
CA LEU A 193 -14.30 10.29 -13.39
C LEU A 193 -14.66 9.39 -12.20
N MET A 194 -15.27 8.23 -12.45
CA MET A 194 -15.63 7.26 -11.41
C MET A 194 -14.40 6.74 -10.67
N TYR A 195 -13.35 6.37 -11.41
CA TYR A 195 -12.06 6.01 -10.81
C TYR A 195 -11.46 7.16 -10.01
N ALA A 196 -11.49 8.39 -10.52
CA ALA A 196 -10.98 9.55 -9.79
C ALA A 196 -11.73 9.76 -8.45
N ILE A 197 -13.06 9.63 -8.45
CA ILE A 197 -13.89 9.74 -7.23
C ILE A 197 -13.54 8.64 -6.24
N PHE A 198 -13.48 7.39 -6.70
CA PHE A 198 -13.17 6.25 -5.84
C PHE A 198 -11.75 6.33 -5.26
N THR A 199 -10.76 6.71 -6.08
CA THR A 199 -9.39 6.97 -5.62
C THR A 199 -9.32 8.12 -4.62
N ALA A 200 -10.09 9.20 -4.82
CA ALA A 200 -10.16 10.30 -3.85
C ALA A 200 -10.74 9.84 -2.50
N LEU A 201 -11.76 8.97 -2.52
CA LEU A 201 -12.35 8.39 -1.31
C LEU A 201 -11.38 7.48 -0.56
N LEU A 202 -10.64 6.65 -1.29
CA LEU A 202 -9.56 5.83 -0.73
C LEU A 202 -8.47 6.72 -0.11
N ALA A 203 -8.00 7.73 -0.84
CA ALA A 203 -6.98 8.65 -0.36
C ALA A 203 -7.43 9.38 0.92
N ALA A 204 -8.68 9.86 0.98
CA ALA A 204 -9.24 10.48 2.16
C ALA A 204 -9.27 9.51 3.37
N THR A 205 -9.67 8.27 3.12
CA THR A 205 -9.71 7.21 4.14
C THR A 205 -8.31 6.88 4.67
N THR A 206 -7.34 6.67 3.78
CA THR A 206 -5.93 6.47 4.11
C THR A 206 -5.40 7.61 4.99
N LEU A 207 -5.69 8.84 4.59
CA LEU A 207 -5.24 10.03 5.30
C LEU A 207 -5.84 10.11 6.71
N VAL A 208 -7.12 9.77 6.89
CA VAL A 208 -7.76 9.69 8.22
C VAL A 208 -7.02 8.68 9.11
N PHE A 209 -6.72 7.48 8.59
CA PHE A 209 -6.02 6.45 9.35
C PHE A 209 -4.59 6.87 9.69
N ASP A 210 -3.87 7.49 8.77
CA ASP A 210 -2.49 7.94 9.03
C ASP A 210 -2.44 9.06 10.08
N TYR A 211 -3.36 10.02 10.04
CA TYR A 211 -3.49 11.02 11.10
C TYR A 211 -3.90 10.40 12.44
N ALA A 212 -4.73 9.35 12.44
CA ALA A 212 -5.07 8.62 13.65
C ALA A 212 -3.85 7.92 14.25
N LYS A 213 -3.02 7.27 13.42
CA LYS A 213 -1.75 6.63 13.86
C LYS A 213 -0.82 7.64 14.55
N VAL A 214 -0.60 8.79 13.92
CA VAL A 214 0.24 9.86 14.45
C VAL A 214 -0.28 10.34 15.81
N ARG A 215 -1.59 10.55 15.94
CA ARG A 215 -2.17 10.99 17.21
C ARG A 215 -2.14 9.96 18.33
N ILE A 216 -2.32 8.68 18.02
CA ILE A 216 -2.21 7.62 19.03
C ILE A 216 -0.83 7.64 19.70
N VAL A 217 0.21 7.93 18.93
CA VAL A 217 1.59 7.96 19.44
C VAL A 217 1.91 9.28 20.14
N ILE A 218 1.54 10.42 19.55
CA ILE A 218 1.86 11.74 20.12
C ILE A 218 1.07 12.00 21.40
N GLU A 219 -0.21 11.61 21.45
CA GLU A 219 -1.12 11.94 22.56
C GLU A 219 -1.33 10.76 23.53
N ASP A 220 -0.60 9.65 23.36
CA ASP A 220 -0.70 8.39 24.12
C ASP A 220 -2.16 7.93 24.38
N ARG A 221 -3.03 8.13 23.38
CA ARG A 221 -4.48 7.88 23.54
C ARG A 221 -4.78 6.38 23.60
N ARG A 222 -5.57 5.99 24.61
CA ARG A 222 -6.12 4.61 24.75
C ARG A 222 -7.36 4.33 23.89
N SER A 223 -8.14 5.36 23.53
CA SER A 223 -9.39 5.21 22.75
C SER A 223 -9.18 5.45 21.25
N MET A 224 -9.31 4.38 20.46
CA MET A 224 -9.14 4.39 19.00
C MET A 224 -10.24 5.17 18.27
N ALA A 225 -11.50 5.02 18.70
CA ALA A 225 -12.63 5.74 18.12
C ALA A 225 -12.51 7.26 18.32
N GLY A 226 -12.03 7.69 19.50
CA GLY A 226 -11.76 9.11 19.77
C GLY A 226 -10.67 9.69 18.86
N ALA A 227 -9.62 8.90 18.55
CA ALA A 227 -8.56 9.32 17.63
C ALA A 227 -9.08 9.45 16.18
N LEU A 228 -9.91 8.51 15.72
CA LEU A 228 -10.53 8.54 14.39
C LEU A 228 -11.53 9.70 14.22
N ILE A 229 -12.39 9.92 15.21
CA ILE A 229 -13.36 11.03 15.20
C ILE A 229 -12.64 12.38 15.23
N ALA A 230 -11.56 12.49 16.02
CA ALA A 230 -10.76 13.71 16.05
C ALA A 230 -10.03 13.91 14.71
N ALA A 231 -9.51 12.84 14.08
CA ALA A 231 -8.79 12.88 12.80
C ALA A 231 -9.71 13.33 11.67
N SER A 232 -10.85 12.67 11.50
CA SER A 232 -11.89 13.07 10.55
C SER A 232 -12.32 14.52 10.76
N ARG A 233 -12.63 14.93 12.00
CA ARG A 233 -13.02 16.30 12.32
C ARG A 233 -11.94 17.33 12.00
N PHE A 234 -10.66 17.01 12.21
CA PHE A 234 -9.54 17.91 11.89
C PHE A 234 -9.37 18.10 10.38
N ILE A 235 -9.45 17.00 9.62
CA ILE A 235 -9.31 16.99 8.15
C ILE A 235 -10.47 17.77 7.52
N VAL A 236 -11.72 17.49 7.94
CA VAL A 236 -12.91 18.18 7.43
C VAL A 236 -12.89 19.68 7.76
N ARG A 237 -12.36 20.08 8.93
CA ARG A 237 -12.24 21.49 9.31
C ARG A 237 -11.07 22.23 8.67
N ASN A 238 -10.03 21.55 8.18
CA ASN A 238 -8.81 22.19 7.65
C ASN A 238 -8.29 21.57 6.34
N PRO A 239 -9.10 21.44 5.29
CA PRO A 239 -8.69 20.77 4.05
C PRO A 239 -7.49 21.46 3.37
N ALA A 240 -7.44 22.79 3.40
CA ALA A 240 -6.35 23.56 2.78
C ALA A 240 -4.98 23.40 3.48
N ARG A 241 -4.95 23.22 4.81
CA ARG A 241 -3.69 23.00 5.54
C ARG A 241 -3.15 21.58 5.33
N VAL A 242 -4.04 20.60 5.20
CA VAL A 242 -3.66 19.20 4.90
C VAL A 242 -3.15 19.10 3.46
N ALA A 243 -3.86 19.70 2.49
CA ALA A 243 -3.41 19.75 1.10
C ALA A 243 -2.11 20.56 0.92
N GLY A 244 -1.95 21.66 1.66
CA GLY A 244 -0.73 22.46 1.66
C GLY A 244 0.50 21.69 2.13
N LEU A 245 0.35 20.77 3.09
CA LEU A 245 1.46 19.94 3.59
C LEU A 245 1.90 18.90 2.54
N TYR A 246 0.95 18.33 1.80
CA TYR A 246 1.23 17.42 0.67
C TYR A 246 1.88 18.14 -0.52
N LEU A 247 1.39 19.34 -0.86
CA LEU A 247 1.96 20.15 -1.95
C LEU A 247 3.35 20.73 -1.62
N LEU A 248 3.63 20.99 -0.34
CA LEU A 248 4.96 21.39 0.12
C LEU A 248 5.95 20.22 0.15
N ASN A 249 5.47 18.99 0.30
CA ASN A 249 6.32 17.79 0.22
C ASN A 249 6.76 17.49 -1.23
N ASP A 250 5.97 17.89 -2.22
CA ASP A 250 6.25 17.66 -3.64
C ASP A 250 7.17 18.73 -4.28
N ARG A 251 7.15 19.97 -3.77
CA ARG A 251 7.99 21.09 -4.29
C ARG A 251 9.43 21.12 -3.77
N GLY A 252 10.07 19.94 -3.71
CA GLY A 252 11.50 19.78 -3.40
C GLY A 252 12.46 20.14 -4.53
N ARG A 253 12.15 21.10 -5.41
CA ARG A 253 13.09 21.59 -6.43
C ARG A 253 13.06 23.10 -6.55
N ARG A 254 14.02 23.73 -5.88
CA ARG A 254 14.88 24.83 -6.35
C ARG A 254 15.83 25.21 -5.21
N CYS A 255 16.93 24.49 -5.10
CA CYS A 255 18.12 24.96 -4.38
C CYS A 255 19.33 24.70 -5.27
N GLY A 256 19.61 25.69 -6.10
CA GLY A 256 20.81 25.94 -6.88
C GLY A 256 20.67 27.38 -7.34
N SER A 257 21.14 28.28 -6.48
CA SER A 257 20.91 29.74 -6.47
C SER A 257 21.95 30.47 -7.37
N PRO A 258 22.00 31.83 -7.39
CA PRO A 258 22.46 32.67 -8.49
C PRO A 258 23.91 32.48 -8.93
#